data_AF-A0A1R3WE68-F1
#
_entry.id   AF-A0A1R3WE68-F1
#
_cell.length_a   1.000
_cell.length_b   1.000
_cell.length_c   1.000
_cell.angle_alpha   90.00
_cell.angle_beta   90.00
_cell.angle_gamma   90.00
#
_symmetry.space_group_name_H-M   'P 1'
#
loop_
_entity.id
_entity.type
_entity.pdbx_description
1 polymer ?
#
loop_
_entity_poly.entity_id
_entity_poly.type
_entity_poly.pdbx_seq_one_letter_code
_entity_poly.pdbx_strand_id
1 'polypeptide(L)'
;MTAAVYQTSYDRVATPDAKCSSNSLLDHLRDVARSNRCKGHIEIFGACAALSTNRNVAQHAAAEVLVRCLSQALKHRPAFYRVGEQETSFDEKWLIALARSLKNGDDASAAFLLNSRVPKHAQRNLVFLLRNVVDNFSRI
;
A
#
# COMPACT_ATOMS: atom_id res chain seq x y z
N MET A 1 12.93 34.28 9.66
CA MET A 1 11.82 33.38 9.30
C MET A 1 12.34 32.37 8.29
N THR A 2 12.76 31.19 8.74
CA THR A 2 13.36 30.13 7.92
C THR A 2 12.28 29.13 7.54
N ALA A 3 11.90 29.11 6.26
CA ALA A 3 11.00 28.10 5.72
C ALA A 3 11.74 26.75 5.67
N ALA A 4 11.29 25.79 6.47
CA ALA A 4 11.79 24.42 6.42
C ALA A 4 11.29 23.76 5.13
N VAL A 5 12.20 23.64 4.15
CA VAL A 5 11.97 22.90 2.92
C VAL A 5 11.86 21.41 3.29
N TYR A 6 10.64 20.87 3.33
CA TYR A 6 10.43 19.43 3.41
C TYR A 6 10.89 18.81 2.09
N GLN A 7 12.14 18.35 2.06
CA GLN A 7 12.65 17.50 0.98
C GLN A 7 11.98 16.13 1.08
N THR A 8 10.94 15.94 0.27
CA THR A 8 10.36 14.61 0.04
C THR A 8 11.45 13.73 -0.57
N SER A 9 11.84 12.68 0.15
CA SER A 9 12.95 11.77 -0.14
C SER A 9 12.67 10.91 -1.39
N TYR A 10 12.58 11.52 -2.57
CA TYR A 10 12.26 10.84 -3.83
C TYR A 10 13.50 10.24 -4.54
N ASP A 11 14.71 10.45 -4.00
CA ASP A 11 15.97 10.15 -4.69
C ASP A 11 16.66 8.86 -4.22
N ARG A 12 15.97 7.72 -4.29
CA ARG A 12 16.66 6.42 -4.33
C ARG A 12 16.17 5.59 -5.49
N VAL A 13 16.89 5.72 -6.60
CA VAL A 13 16.90 4.76 -7.71
C VAL A 13 17.47 3.44 -7.19
N ALA A 14 16.62 2.43 -7.04
CA ALA A 14 17.04 1.06 -6.75
C ALA A 14 17.18 0.29 -8.08
N THR A 15 18.39 -0.20 -8.36
CA THR A 15 18.68 -1.09 -9.49
C THR A 15 18.03 -2.46 -9.26
N PRO A 16 17.32 -3.03 -10.25
CA PRO A 16 16.67 -4.33 -10.09
C PRO A 16 17.66 -5.46 -10.39
N ASP A 17 18.12 -6.16 -9.35
CA ASP A 17 18.80 -7.45 -9.49
C ASP A 17 17.78 -8.58 -9.70
N ALA A 18 18.14 -9.51 -10.58
CA ALA A 18 17.26 -10.43 -11.27
C ALA A 18 16.84 -11.68 -10.45
N LYS A 19 15.66 -12.18 -10.83
CA LYS A 19 15.00 -13.47 -10.48
C LYS A 19 14.34 -13.58 -9.10
N CYS A 20 13.14 -13.03 -9.02
CA CYS A 20 12.00 -13.73 -8.42
C CYS A 20 10.80 -13.49 -9.32
N SER A 21 9.83 -14.39 -9.33
CA SER A 21 8.52 -14.17 -9.95
C SER A 21 7.78 -13.11 -9.12
N SER A 22 8.26 -11.88 -9.20
CA SER A 22 8.00 -10.81 -8.25
C SER A 22 6.66 -10.19 -8.56
N ASN A 23 5.73 -10.34 -7.62
CA ASN A 23 4.51 -9.56 -7.64
C ASN A 23 4.88 -8.08 -7.47
N SER A 24 4.91 -7.35 -8.59
CA SER A 24 5.36 -5.94 -8.65
C SER A 24 4.69 -5.05 -7.61
N LEU A 25 3.41 -5.33 -7.29
CA LEU A 25 2.68 -4.66 -6.23
C LEU A 25 3.22 -5.00 -4.82
N LEU A 26 3.48 -6.28 -4.53
CA LEU A 26 3.94 -6.70 -3.20
C LEU A 26 5.31 -6.12 -2.87
N ASP A 27 6.24 -6.15 -3.83
CA ASP A 27 7.57 -5.57 -3.63
C ASP A 27 7.50 -4.06 -3.41
N HIS A 28 6.65 -3.36 -4.16
CA HIS A 28 6.40 -1.94 -3.93
C HIS A 28 5.84 -1.67 -2.52
N LEU A 29 4.85 -2.46 -2.08
CA LEU A 29 4.27 -2.32 -0.74
C LEU A 29 5.29 -2.66 0.37
N ARG A 30 6.17 -3.65 0.16
CA ARG A 30 7.26 -3.97 1.10
C ARG A 30 8.25 -2.81 1.24
N ASP A 31 8.61 -2.18 0.13
CA ASP A 31 9.50 -1.02 0.14
C ASP A 31 8.85 0.19 0.83
N VAL A 32 7.61 0.51 0.45
CA VAL A 32 6.81 1.57 1.08
C VAL A 32 6.60 1.30 2.58
N ALA A 33 6.34 0.06 2.98
CA ALA A 33 6.21 -0.31 4.39
C ALA A 33 7.50 -0.13 5.17
N ARG A 34 8.66 -0.35 4.54
CA ARG A 34 9.97 -0.09 5.14
C ARG A 34 10.20 1.41 5.35
N SER A 35 9.91 2.26 4.37
CA SER A 35 10.10 3.72 4.46
C SER A 35 9.11 4.38 5.43
N ASN A 36 7.93 3.80 5.63
CA ASN A 36 6.89 4.33 6.52
C ASN A 36 6.99 3.87 7.98
N ARG A 37 7.98 3.06 8.39
CA ARG A 37 8.04 2.48 9.75
C ARG A 37 8.02 3.48 10.89
N CYS A 38 8.50 4.70 10.65
CA CYS A 38 8.56 5.81 11.61
C CYS A 38 7.41 6.83 11.43
N LYS A 39 6.57 6.69 10.41
CA LYS A 39 5.49 7.63 10.09
C LYS A 39 4.16 7.06 10.60
N GLY A 40 3.91 7.19 11.90
CA GLY A 40 2.81 6.53 12.62
C GLY A 40 1.40 7.05 12.29
N HIS A 41 1.27 8.30 11.83
CA HIS A 41 -0.01 8.91 11.47
C HIS A 41 -0.07 9.33 9.99
N ILE A 42 -1.29 9.37 9.46
CA ILE A 42 -1.56 9.91 8.12
C ILE A 42 -1.57 11.43 8.25
N GLU A 43 -0.55 12.06 7.68
CA GLU A 43 -0.51 13.50 7.51
C GLU A 43 -1.54 13.92 6.45
N ILE A 44 -2.30 14.97 6.71
CA ILE A 44 -3.34 15.45 5.79
C ILE A 44 -2.78 15.75 4.39
N PHE A 45 -1.55 16.26 4.31
CA PHE A 45 -0.85 16.50 3.06
C PHE A 45 -0.49 15.21 2.31
N GLY A 46 -0.22 14.11 3.02
CA GLY A 46 -0.02 12.80 2.41
C GLY A 46 -1.30 12.25 1.80
N ALA A 47 -2.44 12.45 2.46
CA ALA A 47 -3.76 12.10 1.92
C ALA A 47 -4.13 12.95 0.69
N CYS A 48 -3.86 14.26 0.73
CA CYS A 48 -4.08 15.15 -0.41
C CYS A 48 -3.16 14.82 -1.59
N ALA A 49 -1.90 14.43 -1.34
CA ALA A 49 -0.98 14.02 -2.40
C ALA A 49 -1.47 12.79 -3.17
N ALA A 50 -2.18 11.86 -2.51
CA ALA A 50 -2.82 10.72 -3.16
C ALA A 50 -3.94 11.11 -4.15
N LEU A 51 -4.44 12.35 -4.05
CA LEU A 51 -5.44 12.93 -4.96
C LEU A 51 -4.81 13.84 -6.04
N SER A 52 -3.48 13.87 -6.15
CA SER A 52 -2.79 14.71 -7.13
C SER A 52 -3.13 14.32 -8.57
N THR A 53 -3.18 15.31 -9.47
CA THR A 53 -3.26 15.07 -10.92
C THR A 53 -1.95 14.51 -11.49
N ASN A 54 -0.83 14.68 -10.80
CA ASN A 54 0.43 14.05 -11.16
C ASN A 54 0.40 12.57 -10.76
N ARG A 55 0.31 11.70 -11.76
CA ARG A 55 0.12 10.26 -11.58
C ARG A 55 1.23 9.61 -10.73
N ASN A 56 2.49 10.00 -10.91
CA ASN A 56 3.60 9.42 -10.14
C ASN A 56 3.52 9.81 -8.64
N VAL A 57 3.20 11.08 -8.37
CA VAL A 57 3.04 11.58 -7.00
C VAL A 57 1.83 10.92 -6.33
N ALA A 58 0.71 10.85 -7.04
CA ALA A 58 -0.51 10.22 -6.55
C ALA A 58 -0.33 8.74 -6.25
N GLN A 59 0.37 8.00 -7.12
CA GLN A 59 0.66 6.58 -6.93
C GLN A 59 1.47 6.33 -5.66
N HIS A 60 2.63 6.99 -5.53
CA HIS A 60 3.50 6.80 -4.37
C HIS A 60 2.78 7.22 -3.08
N ALA A 61 2.10 8.37 -3.09
CA ALA A 61 1.33 8.85 -1.94
C ALA A 61 0.18 7.91 -1.58
N ALA A 62 -0.55 7.37 -2.57
CA ALA A 62 -1.61 6.39 -2.34
C ALA A 62 -1.08 5.12 -1.69
N ALA A 63 0.09 4.62 -2.11
CA ALA A 63 0.73 3.47 -1.48
C ALA A 63 1.17 3.77 -0.04
N GLU A 64 1.77 4.93 0.22
CA GLU A 64 2.14 5.34 1.59
C GLU A 64 0.90 5.43 2.50
N VAL A 65 -0.15 6.11 2.02
CA VAL A 65 -1.41 6.27 2.76
C VAL A 65 -2.07 4.92 2.98
N LEU A 66 -2.09 4.02 1.99
CA LEU A 66 -2.61 2.67 2.12
C LEU A 66 -1.89 1.88 3.24
N VAL A 67 -0.56 1.87 3.23
CA VAL A 67 0.21 1.11 4.24
C VAL A 67 -0.01 1.66 5.65
N ARG A 68 -0.15 2.98 5.81
CA ARG A 68 -0.51 3.58 7.11
C ARG A 68 -1.97 3.35 7.49
N CYS A 69 -2.90 3.38 6.53
CA CYS A 69 -4.29 3.01 6.78
C CYS A 69 -4.42 1.56 7.22
N LEU A 70 -3.58 0.64 6.71
CA LEU A 70 -3.62 -0.76 7.10
C LEU A 70 -3.33 -0.97 8.60
N SER A 71 -2.36 -0.25 9.18
CA SER A 71 -2.11 -0.35 10.63
C SER A 71 -3.26 0.19 11.49
N GLN A 72 -4.01 1.15 10.97
CA GLN A 72 -5.21 1.68 11.63
C GLN A 72 -6.42 0.76 11.44
N ALA A 73 -6.58 0.19 10.24
CA ALA A 73 -7.71 -0.64 9.85
C ALA A 73 -7.63 -2.06 10.45
N LEU A 74 -6.43 -2.64 10.57
CA LEU A 74 -6.26 -4.03 11.01
C LEU A 74 -6.25 -4.21 12.53
N LYS A 75 -6.44 -3.15 13.34
CA LYS A 75 -6.32 -3.16 14.82
C LYS A 75 -4.95 -3.65 15.35
N HIS A 76 -4.05 -4.10 14.48
CA HIS A 76 -2.67 -4.49 14.75
C HIS A 76 -1.77 -3.96 13.64
N ARG A 77 -0.45 -3.95 13.91
CA ARG A 77 0.53 -3.60 12.87
C ARG A 77 0.63 -4.75 11.86
N PRO A 78 0.42 -4.52 10.56
CA PRO A 78 0.61 -5.55 9.55
C PRO A 78 2.09 -5.95 9.44
N ALA A 79 2.35 -7.25 9.34
CA ALA A 79 3.68 -7.82 9.16
C ALA A 79 4.06 -7.79 7.68
N PHE A 80 5.01 -6.93 7.31
CA PHE A 80 5.63 -6.93 5.98
C PHE A 80 7.06 -7.46 6.06
N TYR A 81 7.39 -8.39 5.19
CA TYR A 81 8.74 -8.94 5.05
C TYR A 81 9.61 -8.03 4.17
N ARG A 82 10.88 -8.39 4.02
CA ARG A 82 11.83 -7.62 3.22
C ARG A 82 11.54 -7.83 1.73
N VAL A 83 11.79 -6.81 0.92
CA VAL A 83 11.80 -6.94 -0.55
C VAL A 83 12.76 -8.07 -0.93
N GLY A 84 12.32 -8.95 -1.84
CA GLY A 84 13.09 -10.13 -2.28
C GLY A 84 12.94 -11.37 -1.39
N GLU A 85 12.23 -11.31 -0.26
CA GLU A 85 11.94 -12.49 0.56
C GLU A 85 10.99 -13.44 -0.18
N GLN A 86 11.34 -14.74 -0.26
CA GLN A 86 10.52 -15.75 -0.94
C GLN A 86 9.26 -16.09 -0.15
N GLU A 87 9.35 -16.04 1.17
CA GLU A 87 8.20 -16.23 2.06
C GLU A 87 7.31 -14.99 2.07
N THR A 88 6.05 -15.21 2.44
CA THR A 88 5.04 -14.16 2.58
C THR A 88 4.33 -14.30 3.90
N SER A 89 4.14 -13.19 4.60
CA SER A 89 3.36 -13.18 5.83
C SER A 89 1.88 -13.43 5.54
N PHE A 90 1.11 -13.75 6.58
CA PHE A 90 -0.34 -13.86 6.42
C PHE A 90 -0.96 -12.54 5.93
N ASP A 91 -0.50 -11.40 6.46
CA ASP A 91 -1.03 -10.08 6.08
C ASP A 91 -0.75 -9.76 4.62
N GLU A 92 0.44 -10.13 4.12
CA GLU A 92 0.82 -9.99 2.72
C GLU A 92 -0.06 -10.86 1.81
N LYS A 93 -0.27 -12.14 2.17
CA LYS A 93 -1.14 -13.05 1.43
C LYS A 93 -2.58 -12.53 1.37
N TRP A 94 -3.11 -12.08 2.50
CA TRP A 94 -4.45 -11.51 2.60
C TRP A 94 -4.60 -10.26 1.72
N LEU A 95 -3.62 -9.35 1.76
CA LEU A 95 -3.65 -8.10 1.00
C LEU A 95 -3.60 -8.36 -0.51
N ILE A 96 -2.75 -9.28 -0.95
CA ILE A 96 -2.66 -9.67 -2.37
C ILE A 96 -3.92 -10.39 -2.83
N ALA A 97 -4.49 -11.27 -2.01
CA ALA A 97 -5.77 -11.90 -2.32
C ALA A 97 -6.89 -10.85 -2.48
N LEU A 98 -6.96 -9.87 -1.56
CA LEU A 98 -7.95 -8.79 -1.64
C LEU A 98 -7.74 -7.93 -2.89
N ALA A 99 -6.50 -7.55 -3.19
CA ALA A 99 -6.15 -6.80 -4.39
C ALA A 99 -6.57 -7.54 -5.67
N ARG A 100 -6.34 -8.85 -5.75
CA ARG A 100 -6.73 -9.68 -6.88
C ARG A 100 -8.24 -9.80 -7.02
N SER A 101 -8.96 -10.03 -5.92
CA SER A 101 -10.43 -10.07 -5.94
C SER A 101 -11.02 -8.74 -6.40
N LEU A 102 -10.49 -7.61 -5.90
CA LEU A 102 -10.94 -6.28 -6.34
C LEU A 102 -10.65 -6.02 -7.83
N LYS A 103 -9.47 -6.43 -8.33
CA LYS A 103 -9.10 -6.27 -9.74
C LYS A 103 -9.96 -7.12 -10.67
N ASN A 104 -10.35 -8.32 -10.23
CA ASN A 104 -11.14 -9.26 -11.03
C ASN A 104 -12.67 -9.05 -10.88
N GLY A 105 -13.11 -8.11 -10.04
CA GLY A 105 -14.54 -7.90 -9.75
C GLY A 105 -15.19 -9.04 -8.94
N ASP A 106 -14.40 -9.83 -8.22
CA ASP A 106 -14.90 -10.88 -7.32
C ASP A 106 -15.34 -10.25 -5.98
N ASP A 107 -16.54 -9.68 -5.99
CA ASP A 107 -17.12 -8.96 -4.85
C ASP A 107 -17.39 -9.90 -3.65
N ALA A 108 -17.69 -11.18 -3.89
CA ALA A 108 -17.94 -12.15 -2.83
C ALA A 108 -16.65 -12.44 -2.05
N SER A 109 -15.56 -12.75 -2.74
CA SER A 109 -14.26 -12.95 -2.09
C SER A 109 -13.75 -11.66 -1.44
N ALA A 110 -13.91 -10.51 -2.09
CA ALA A 110 -13.53 -9.23 -1.52
C ALA A 110 -14.30 -8.93 -0.22
N ALA A 111 -15.62 -9.15 -0.21
CA ALA A 111 -16.46 -8.95 0.97
C ALA A 111 -16.06 -9.91 2.12
N PHE A 112 -15.79 -11.17 1.81
CA PHE A 112 -15.31 -12.15 2.79
C PHE A 112 -13.98 -11.69 3.42
N LEU A 113 -12.99 -11.34 2.59
CA LEU A 113 -11.67 -10.89 3.04
C LEU A 113 -11.76 -9.62 3.89
N LEU A 114 -12.59 -8.64 3.50
CA LEU A 114 -12.80 -7.41 4.28
C LEU A 114 -13.47 -7.70 5.62
N ASN A 115 -14.54 -8.50 5.64
CA ASN A 115 -15.28 -8.79 6.87
C ASN A 115 -14.46 -9.62 7.87
N SER A 116 -13.51 -10.43 7.39
CA SER A 116 -12.65 -11.24 8.26
C SER A 116 -11.68 -10.42 9.13
N ARG A 117 -11.32 -9.19 8.72
CA ARG A 117 -10.21 -8.45 9.33
C ARG A 117 -10.42 -6.94 9.51
N VAL A 118 -11.29 -6.33 8.72
CA VAL A 118 -11.44 -4.87 8.65
C VAL A 118 -12.79 -4.47 9.23
N PRO A 119 -12.83 -3.59 10.24
CA PRO A 119 -14.09 -3.11 10.79
C PRO A 119 -14.87 -2.31 9.74
N LYS A 120 -16.21 -2.41 9.77
CA LYS A 120 -17.11 -1.85 8.74
C LYS A 120 -16.82 -0.39 8.38
N HIS A 121 -16.52 0.46 9.36
CA HIS A 121 -16.25 1.88 9.14
C HIS A 121 -14.97 2.15 8.32
N ALA A 122 -14.00 1.23 8.32
CA ALA A 122 -12.73 1.38 7.61
C ALA A 122 -12.74 0.74 6.20
N GLN A 123 -13.71 -0.13 5.91
CA GLN A 123 -13.75 -0.93 4.68
C GLN A 123 -13.80 -0.06 3.42
N ARG A 124 -14.69 0.95 3.39
CA ARG A 124 -14.87 1.83 2.22
C ARG A 124 -13.57 2.55 1.85
N ASN A 125 -12.90 3.13 2.83
CA ASN A 125 -11.66 3.89 2.61
C ASN A 125 -10.52 2.98 2.17
N LEU A 126 -10.42 1.79 2.79
CA LEU A 126 -9.41 0.81 2.41
C LEU A 126 -9.60 0.34 0.97
N VAL A 127 -10.83 0.02 0.57
CA VAL A 127 -11.14 -0.42 -0.81
C VAL A 127 -10.82 0.68 -1.81
N PHE A 128 -11.19 1.93 -1.52
CA PHE A 128 -10.88 3.07 -2.38
C PHE A 128 -9.37 3.23 -2.60
N LEU A 129 -8.59 3.24 -1.53
CA LEU A 129 -7.13 3.36 -1.60
C LEU A 129 -6.49 2.17 -2.31
N LEU A 130 -6.95 0.96 -1.99
CA LEU A 130 -6.39 -0.26 -2.57
C LEU A 130 -6.68 -0.33 -4.07
N ARG A 131 -7.89 0.02 -4.53
CA ARG A 131 -8.20 0.11 -5.97
C ARG A 131 -7.31 1.12 -6.68
N ASN A 132 -7.17 2.33 -6.11
CA ASN A 132 -6.28 3.35 -6.67
C ASN A 132 -4.83 2.86 -6.79
N VAL A 133 -4.33 2.07 -5.83
CA VAL A 133 -2.99 1.49 -5.94
C VAL A 133 -2.98 0.39 -7.01
N VAL A 134 -3.89 -0.57 -6.92
CA VAL A 134 -4.00 -1.77 -7.77
C VAL A 134 -4.13 -1.47 -9.25
N ASP A 135 -4.93 -0.47 -9.62
CA ASP A 135 -5.18 -0.11 -11.03
C ASP A 135 -3.91 0.38 -11.75
N ASN A 136 -2.87 0.75 -11.00
CA ASN A 136 -1.58 1.15 -11.54
C ASN A 136 -0.60 -0.02 -11.74
N PHE A 137 -0.93 -1.23 -11.28
CA PHE A 137 -0.09 -2.41 -11.43
C PHE A 137 -0.68 -3.39 -12.43
N SER A 138 0.10 -3.72 -13.46
CA SER A 138 -0.30 -4.70 -14.49
C SER A 138 -0.34 -6.13 -13.94
N ARG A 139 0.53 -6.49 -12.99
CA ARG A 139 0.65 -7.85 -12.40
C ARG A 139 0.45 -7.87 -10.88
N ILE A 140 -0.42 -8.78 -10.42
CA ILE A 140 -0.82 -9.03 -9.01
C ILE A 140 -1.04 -10.53 -8.79
#